data_AF-A0AAX3SPW8-F1
#
_entry.id   AF-A0AAX3SPW8-F1
#
_cell.length_a   1.000
_cell.length_b   1.000
_cell.length_c   1.000
_cell.angle_alpha   90.00
_cell.angle_beta   90.00
_cell.angle_gamma   90.00
#
_symmetry.space_group_name_H-M   'P 1'
#
loop_
_entity.id
_entity.type
_entity.pdbx_description
1 polymer ?
#
loop_
_entity_poly.entity_id
_entity_poly.type
_entity_poly.pdbx_seq_one_letter_code
_entity_poly.pdbx_strand_id
1 'polypeptide(L)'
;MKVIRIRAGDGHTLVLVRSGCVQGPVVAITHGTFSGTASCDRLGAYLAAQGFGTWLFDWRGHGRNPACGHGHDLEAVARHDIASASRPSAARSRAGL
;
A
#
# COMPACT_ATOMS: atom_id res chain seq x y z
N MET A 1 4.27 5.20 11.91
CA MET A 1 3.78 5.02 10.52
C MET A 1 4.85 5.49 9.55
N LYS A 2 5.09 4.76 8.47
CA LYS A 2 6.09 5.07 7.44
C LYS A 2 5.43 5.09 6.07
N VAL A 3 5.52 6.22 5.37
CA VAL A 3 5.07 6.32 3.98
C VAL A 3 6.17 5.82 3.06
N ILE A 4 5.84 4.94 2.12
CA ILE A 4 6.77 4.45 1.10
C ILE A 4 6.14 4.58 -0.28
N ARG A 5 7.01 4.70 -1.29
CA ARG A 5 6.64 4.65 -2.70
C ARG A 5 7.12 3.35 -3.32
N ILE A 6 6.25 2.66 -4.05
CA ILE A 6 6.59 1.46 -4.81
C ILE A 6 6.19 1.65 -6.27
N ARG A 7 6.77 0.85 -7.16
CA ARG A 7 6.30 0.73 -8.55
C ARG A 7 5.39 -0.48 -8.68
N ALA A 8 4.23 -0.26 -9.28
CA ALA A 8 3.31 -1.31 -9.71
C ALA A 8 3.86 -2.04 -10.94
N GLY A 9 3.31 -3.22 -11.23
CA GLY A 9 3.79 -4.08 -12.32
C GLY A 9 3.68 -3.45 -13.72
N ASP A 10 2.75 -2.53 -13.92
CA ASP A 10 2.56 -1.76 -15.15
C ASP A 10 3.26 -0.38 -15.12
N GLY A 11 4.14 -0.19 -14.14
CA GLY A 11 4.96 1.01 -14.03
C GLY A 11 4.29 2.17 -13.32
N HIS A 12 3.06 2.09 -12.81
CA HIS A 12 2.50 3.18 -11.98
C HIS A 12 3.22 3.32 -10.64
N THR A 13 3.21 4.52 -10.05
CA THR A 13 3.72 4.71 -8.68
C THR A 13 2.57 4.59 -7.69
N LEU A 14 2.74 3.75 -6.67
CA LEU A 14 1.81 3.63 -5.55
C LEU A 14 2.46 4.11 -4.26
N VAL A 15 1.65 4.72 -3.40
CA VAL A 15 2.01 5.18 -2.07
C VAL A 15 1.37 4.25 -1.04
N LEU A 16 2.21 3.60 -0.24
CA LEU A 16 1.78 2.75 0.88
C LEU A 16 2.09 3.46 2.20
N VAL A 17 1.18 3.35 3.16
CA VAL A 17 1.42 3.70 4.56
C VAL A 17 1.60 2.41 5.34
N ARG A 18 2.81 2.21 5.88
CA ARG A 18 3.17 1.05 6.69
C ARG A 18 3.12 1.37 8.18
N SER A 19 2.57 0.46 8.97
CA SER A 19 2.55 0.53 10.43
C SER A 19 2.69 -0.88 11.05
N GLY A 20 2.87 -0.94 12.37
CA GLY A 20 2.92 -2.20 13.12
C GLY A 20 4.24 -2.98 12.98
N CYS A 21 4.19 -4.26 13.36
CA CYS A 21 5.37 -5.13 13.38
C CYS A 21 5.83 -5.51 11.98
N VAL A 22 7.11 -5.31 11.67
CA VAL A 22 7.68 -5.63 10.35
C VAL A 22 8.18 -7.08 10.22
N GLN A 23 8.19 -7.83 11.31
CA GLN A 23 8.69 -9.21 11.39
C GLN A 23 7.56 -10.25 11.52
N GLY A 24 6.32 -9.81 11.73
CA GLY A 24 5.12 -10.65 11.84
C GLY A 24 4.28 -10.69 10.54
N PRO A 25 3.14 -11.40 10.55
CA PRO A 25 2.22 -11.43 9.42
C PRO A 25 1.76 -10.01 9.05
N VAL A 26 1.62 -9.78 7.75
CA VAL A 26 1.24 -8.49 7.18
C VAL A 26 -0.17 -8.54 6.61
N VAL A 27 -0.96 -7.51 6.89
CA VAL A 27 -2.26 -7.28 6.28
C VAL A 27 -2.16 -6.07 5.34
N ALA A 28 -2.31 -6.32 4.05
CA ALA A 28 -2.48 -5.27 3.05
C ALA A 28 -3.95 -4.84 3.02
N ILE A 29 -4.21 -3.54 3.17
CA ILE A 29 -5.55 -2.98 3.32
C ILE A 29 -5.75 -1.91 2.25
N THR A 30 -6.85 -2.03 1.51
CA THR A 30 -7.29 -1.02 0.56
C THR A 30 -8.75 -0.69 0.79
N HIS A 31 -9.16 0.48 0.36
CA HIS A 31 -10.53 0.95 0.38
C HIS A 31 -11.36 0.34 -0.76
N GLY A 32 -12.68 0.54 -0.72
CA GLY A 32 -13.60 0.20 -1.81
C GLY A 32 -13.92 1.38 -2.73
N THR A 33 -14.80 1.18 -3.71
CA THR A 33 -15.23 2.24 -4.64
C THR A 33 -15.83 3.44 -3.87
N PHE A 34 -15.58 4.66 -4.37
CA PHE A 34 -16.04 5.93 -3.78
C PHE A 34 -15.52 6.23 -2.36
N SER A 35 -14.42 5.59 -1.94
CA SER A 35 -13.76 5.86 -0.66
C SER A 35 -12.26 6.03 -0.83
N GLY A 36 -11.55 6.22 0.27
CA GLY A 36 -10.09 6.33 0.31
C GLY A 36 -9.52 5.68 1.58
N THR A 37 -8.20 5.65 1.70
CA THR A 37 -7.49 5.01 2.83
C THR A 37 -7.93 5.51 4.20
N ALA A 38 -8.43 6.74 4.31
CA ALA A 38 -8.98 7.26 5.57
C ALA A 38 -10.11 6.38 6.16
N SER A 39 -10.89 5.71 5.30
CA SER A 39 -11.92 4.76 5.74
C SER A 39 -11.34 3.51 6.41
N CYS A 40 -10.07 3.19 6.13
CA CYS A 40 -9.36 2.02 6.62
C CYS A 40 -8.45 2.32 7.83
N ASP A 41 -8.20 3.59 8.17
CA ASP A 41 -7.19 3.99 9.16
C ASP A 41 -7.41 3.34 10.53
N ARG A 42 -8.67 3.29 11.02
CA ARG A 42 -8.99 2.67 12.32
C ARG A 42 -8.76 1.17 12.33
N LEU A 43 -9.13 0.47 11.24
CA LEU A 43 -8.87 -0.96 11.09
C LEU A 43 -7.35 -1.24 11.06
N GLY A 44 -6.61 -0.43 10.30
CA GLY A 44 -5.16 -0.51 10.22
C GLY A 44 -4.46 -0.27 11.56
N ALA A 45 -4.93 0.70 12.34
CA ALA A 45 -4.41 0.98 13.68
C ALA A 45 -4.72 -0.16 14.65
N TYR A 46 -5.95 -0.69 14.61
CA TYR A 46 -6.35 -1.82 15.45
C TYR A 46 -5.48 -3.05 15.17
N LEU A 47 -5.34 -3.47 13.92
CA LEU A 47 -4.52 -4.62 13.53
C LEU A 47 -3.04 -4.43 13.89
N ALA A 48 -2.51 -3.22 13.73
CA ALA A 48 -1.15 -2.91 14.15
C ALA A 48 -0.97 -3.07 15.67
N ALA A 49 -1.96 -2.65 16.47
CA ALA A 49 -1.96 -2.85 17.92
C ALA A 49 -2.07 -4.32 18.33
N GLN A 50 -2.65 -5.18 17.48
CA GLN A 50 -2.67 -6.63 17.67
C GLN A 50 -1.36 -7.33 17.21
N GLY A 51 -0.34 -6.58 16.81
CA GLY A 51 0.98 -7.12 16.44
C GLY A 51 1.16 -7.43 14.95
N PHE A 52 0.18 -7.13 14.10
CA PHE A 52 0.32 -7.27 12.64
C PHE A 52 1.13 -6.12 12.05
N GLY A 53 1.80 -6.38 10.93
CA GLY A 53 2.21 -5.29 10.02
C GLY A 53 1.00 -4.86 9.19
N THR A 54 0.76 -3.56 9.05
CA THR A 54 -0.37 -3.05 8.23
C THR A 54 0.12 -2.16 7.12
N TRP A 55 -0.31 -2.46 5.88
CA TRP A 55 0.06 -1.71 4.68
C TRP A 55 -1.20 -1.15 4.03
N LEU A 56 -1.48 0.12 4.28
CA LEU A 56 -2.63 0.82 3.72
C LEU A 56 -2.23 1.46 2.39
N PHE A 57 -3.05 1.33 1.37
CA PHE A 57 -2.83 2.00 0.09
C PHE A 57 -4.13 2.40 -0.57
N ASP A 58 -4.09 3.50 -1.32
CA ASP A 58 -5.17 3.91 -2.21
C ASP A 58 -5.03 3.17 -3.54
N TRP A 59 -6.14 3.00 -4.28
CA TRP A 59 -6.07 2.56 -5.68
C TRP A 59 -5.32 3.59 -6.52
N ARG A 60 -4.71 3.15 -7.62
CA ARG A 60 -4.06 4.04 -8.61
C ARG A 60 -4.92 5.28 -8.92
N GLY A 61 -4.27 6.44 -9.03
CA GLY A 61 -4.94 7.71 -9.29
C GLY A 61 -5.83 8.26 -8.16
N HIS A 62 -5.96 7.56 -7.04
CA HIS A 62 -6.76 8.00 -5.89
C HIS A 62 -5.89 8.41 -4.70
N GLY A 63 -6.45 9.25 -3.84
CA GLY A 63 -5.89 9.62 -2.55
C GLY A 63 -4.44 10.10 -2.64
N ARG A 64 -3.51 9.36 -2.05
CA ARG A 64 -2.08 9.73 -2.00
C ARG A 64 -1.30 9.38 -3.27
N ASN A 65 -1.89 8.63 -4.20
CA ASN A 65 -1.23 8.24 -5.44
C ASN A 65 -1.21 9.41 -6.43
N PRO A 66 -0.14 9.56 -7.23
CA PRO A 66 -0.15 10.48 -8.36
C PRO A 66 -1.29 10.13 -9.34
N ALA A 67 -1.78 11.14 -10.04
CA ALA A 67 -2.64 10.91 -11.20
C ALA A 67 -1.94 9.98 -12.20
N CYS A 68 -2.70 9.06 -12.79
CA CYS A 68 -2.19 8.12 -13.79
C CYS A 68 -3.13 8.08 -15.00
N GLY A 69 -2.54 7.88 -16.19
CA GLY A 69 -3.24 8.08 -17.46
C GLY A 69 -4.05 6.88 -17.95
N HIS A 70 -3.89 5.68 -17.38
CA HIS A 70 -4.50 4.46 -17.91
C HIS A 70 -4.72 3.36 -16.86
N GLY A 71 -5.53 2.36 -17.23
CA GLY A 71 -5.70 1.11 -16.49
C GLY A 71 -6.43 1.28 -15.17
N HIS A 72 -7.56 2.01 -15.15
CA HIS A 72 -8.34 2.28 -13.92
C HIS A 72 -9.39 1.21 -13.59
N ASP A 73 -9.36 0.08 -14.28
CA ASP A 73 -10.28 -1.04 -14.01
C ASP A 73 -9.81 -1.89 -12.82
N LEU A 74 -10.73 -2.69 -12.27
CA LEU A 74 -10.45 -3.54 -11.12
C LEU A 74 -9.45 -4.67 -11.45
N GLU A 75 -9.37 -5.09 -12.72
CA GLU A 75 -8.39 -6.09 -13.16
C GLU A 75 -6.96 -5.54 -13.04
N ALA A 76 -6.73 -4.30 -13.46
CA ALA A 76 -5.45 -3.65 -13.36
C ALA A 76 -5.05 -3.40 -11.89
N VAL A 77 -6.01 -2.98 -11.05
CA VAL A 77 -5.80 -2.86 -9.60
C VAL A 77 -5.39 -4.21 -8.99
N ALA A 78 -6.09 -5.30 -9.32
CA ALA A 78 -5.77 -6.62 -8.81
C ALA A 78 -4.40 -7.14 -9.30
N ARG A 79 -4.17 -7.08 -10.62
CA ARG A 79 -2.98 -7.64 -11.28
C ARG A 79 -1.70 -6.87 -10.98
N HIS A 80 -1.78 -5.56 -10.84
CA HIS A 80 -0.61 -4.70 -10.73
C HIS A 80 -0.48 -4.07 -9.35
N ASP A 81 -1.54 -3.52 -8.78
CA ASP A 81 -1.44 -2.73 -7.55
C ASP A 81 -1.38 -3.64 -6.32
N ILE A 82 -2.38 -4.50 -6.13
CA ILE A 82 -2.45 -5.43 -5.00
C ILE A 82 -1.26 -6.39 -5.01
N ALA A 83 -0.94 -6.94 -6.19
CA ALA A 83 0.20 -7.84 -6.36
C ALA A 83 1.56 -7.16 -6.08
N SER A 84 1.69 -5.84 -6.27
CA SER A 84 2.93 -5.12 -5.94
C SER A 84 2.96 -4.66 -4.48
N ALA A 85 1.80 -4.23 -3.95
CA ALA A 85 1.66 -3.80 -2.58
C ALA A 85 1.93 -4.93 -1.58
N SER A 86 1.50 -6.16 -1.91
CA SER A 86 1.72 -7.36 -1.09
C SER A 86 3.15 -7.91 -1.10
N ARG A 87 4.02 -7.42 -1.99
CA ARG A 87 5.42 -7.87 -2.03
C ARG A 87 6.20 -7.29 -0.85
N PRO A 88 7.02 -8.11 -0.16
CA PRO A 88 8.04 -7.59 0.74
C PRO A 88 8.93 -6.64 -0.04
N SER A 89 8.95 -5.36 0.35
CA SER A 89 9.95 -4.45 -0.21
C SER A 89 11.28 -4.86 0.39
N ALA A 90 12.25 -5.28 -0.43
CA ALA A 90 13.63 -5.34 0.02
C ALA A 90 13.97 -3.97 0.61
N ALA A 91 14.28 -3.94 1.91
CA ALA A 91 14.76 -2.72 2.54
C ALA A 91 16.00 -2.30 1.76
N ARG A 92 15.90 -1.25 0.93
CA ARG A 92 17.11 -0.55 0.50
C ARG A 92 17.63 0.18 1.72
N SER A 93 18.41 -0.52 2.56
CA SER A 93 19.37 0.11 3.44
C SER A 93 20.43 0.72 2.54
N ARG A 94 20.36 2.02 2.29
CA ARG A 94 21.61 2.76 2.08
C ARG A 94 22.26 2.87 3.45
N ALA A 95 23.04 1.84 3.82
CA ALA A 95 24.15 2.04 4.73
C ALA A 95 25.17 2.85 3.93
N GLY A 96 25.17 4.16 4.13
CA GLY A 96 26.25 5.02 3.66
C GLY A 96 27.43 4.83 4.60
N LEU A 97 28.50 4.25 4.05
CA LEU A 97 29.88 4.49 4.44
C LEU A 97 30.24 5.97 4.22
#